data_AF-A0A4Q9PJ40-F1
#
_entry.id   AF-A0A4Q9PJ40-F1
#
_cell.length_a   1.000
_cell.length_b   1.000
_cell.length_c   1.000
_cell.angle_alpha   90.00
_cell.angle_beta   90.00
_cell.angle_gamma   90.00
#
_symmetry.space_group_name_H-M   'P 1'
#
loop_
_entity.id
_entity.type
_entity.pdbx_description
1 polymer ?
#
loop_
_entity_poly.entity_id
_entity_poly.type
_entity_poly.pdbx_seq_one_letter_code
_entity_poly.pdbx_strand_id
1 'polypeptide(L)'
;MRPLVSSPGLPSVMDRSMLPFDVMSEIMGHSAPTTITSLMETCRLLYDEGPRHLLRDGVALWKPSVVDSFSLFIFAGKSRLRFKFLHELDIRLSYDMTYLASTVARLLSLLTSPALLIDTLTLRDSEVFISQAADRRPVCF
;
A
#
# COMPACT_ATOMS: atom_id res chain seq x y z
N MET A 1 1.09 63.50 32.69
CA MET A 1 -0.25 62.85 32.68
C MET A 1 -0.16 61.61 31.79
N ARG A 2 -0.70 60.48 32.27
CA ARG A 2 -0.36 59.09 31.87
C ARG A 2 -0.76 58.75 30.42
N PRO A 3 0.02 57.92 29.69
CA PRO A 3 -0.41 57.32 28.43
C PRO A 3 -1.34 56.11 28.67
N LEU A 4 -2.20 55.89 27.69
CA LEU A 4 -3.17 54.80 27.60
C LEU A 4 -2.47 53.44 27.65
N VAL A 5 -2.89 52.60 28.57
CA VAL A 5 -2.48 51.20 28.68
C VAL A 5 -3.10 50.45 27.50
N SER A 6 -2.27 50.06 26.53
CA SER A 6 -2.61 49.06 25.52
C SER A 6 -2.67 47.70 26.21
N SER A 7 -3.87 47.16 26.37
CA SER A 7 -4.08 45.77 26.74
C SER A 7 -3.46 44.86 25.67
N PRO A 8 -2.57 43.90 26.02
CA PRO A 8 -2.23 42.84 25.10
C PRO A 8 -3.43 41.89 25.04
N GLY A 9 -4.15 41.96 23.92
CA GLY A 9 -5.14 40.95 23.56
C GLY A 9 -4.46 39.58 23.55
N LEU A 10 -5.08 38.63 24.26
CA LEU A 10 -4.69 37.23 24.27
C LEU A 10 -4.38 36.74 22.84
N PRO A 11 -3.36 35.89 22.64
CA PRO A 11 -3.35 35.04 21.47
C PRO A 11 -4.49 34.02 21.63
N SER A 12 -5.61 34.33 20.98
CA SER A 12 -6.61 33.35 20.57
C SER A 12 -5.96 32.39 19.57
N VAL A 13 -5.21 31.43 20.07
CA VAL A 13 -4.83 30.23 19.31
C VAL A 13 -5.63 29.10 19.93
N MET A 14 -6.87 28.95 19.47
CA MET A 14 -7.47 27.62 19.42
C MET A 14 -6.59 26.81 18.48
N ASP A 15 -5.53 26.25 19.06
CA ASP A 15 -4.72 25.23 18.41
C ASP A 15 -5.66 24.03 18.27
N ARG A 16 -6.26 23.89 17.09
CA ARG A 16 -6.97 22.67 16.74
C ARG A 16 -5.94 21.58 16.92
N SER A 17 -6.12 20.78 17.97
CA SER A 17 -5.21 19.73 18.43
C SER A 17 -4.85 18.77 17.29
N MET A 18 -3.94 19.20 16.41
CA MET A 18 -3.32 18.36 15.42
C MET A 18 -2.29 17.58 16.20
N LEU A 19 -2.59 16.32 16.45
CA LEU A 19 -1.58 15.38 16.91
C LEU A 19 -0.39 15.51 15.96
N PRO A 20 0.83 15.72 16.48
CA PRO A 20 2.01 15.80 15.65
C PRO A 20 2.08 14.59 14.71
N PHE A 21 2.48 14.83 13.46
CA PHE A 21 2.53 13.78 12.44
C PHE A 21 3.32 12.56 12.92
N ASP A 22 4.41 12.77 13.66
CA ASP A 22 5.24 11.70 14.22
C ASP A 22 4.45 10.79 15.17
N VAL A 23 3.58 11.36 16.00
CA VAL A 23 2.72 10.59 16.91
C VAL A 23 1.71 9.77 16.11
N MET A 24 1.11 10.35 15.07
CA MET A 24 0.18 9.62 14.21
C MET A 24 0.88 8.50 13.42
N SER A 25 2.10 8.74 12.93
CA SER A 25 2.90 7.73 12.24
C SER A 25 3.28 6.59 13.17
N GLU A 26 3.65 6.89 14.42
CA GLU A 26 3.90 5.88 15.45
C GLU A 26 2.64 5.06 15.74
N ILE A 27 1.48 5.71 15.92
CA ILE A 27 0.18 5.02 16.11
C ILE A 27 -0.09 4.07 14.93
N MET A 28 0.14 4.52 13.69
CA MET A 28 -0.04 3.68 12.50
C MET A 28 0.91 2.48 12.52
N GLY A 29 2.16 2.65 12.95
CA GLY A 29 3.16 1.58 13.05
C GLY A 29 2.82 0.46 14.02
N HIS A 30 1.95 0.71 15.01
CA HIS A 30 1.45 -0.27 15.99
C HIS A 30 -0.01 -0.70 15.74
N SER A 31 -0.65 -0.16 14.71
CA SER A 31 -2.06 -0.39 14.42
C SER A 31 -2.29 -1.55 13.47
N ALA A 32 -3.47 -2.17 13.55
CA ALA A 32 -3.91 -3.14 12.56
C ALA A 32 -4.12 -2.49 11.17
N PRO A 33 -3.98 -3.25 10.05
CA PRO A 33 -4.18 -2.72 8.70
C PRO A 33 -5.52 -2.01 8.48
N THR A 34 -6.59 -2.47 9.12
CA THR A 34 -7.92 -1.85 9.06
C THR A 34 -7.91 -0.45 9.67
N THR A 35 -7.28 -0.28 10.83
CA THR A 35 -7.13 1.01 11.50
C THR A 35 -6.26 1.96 10.69
N ILE A 36 -5.15 1.46 10.14
CA ILE A 36 -4.27 2.23 9.25
C ILE A 36 -5.07 2.73 8.04
N THR A 37 -5.87 1.86 7.43
CA THR A 37 -6.70 2.23 6.27
C THR A 37 -7.71 3.32 6.62
N SER A 38 -8.39 3.22 7.77
CA SER A 38 -9.29 4.28 8.24
C SER A 38 -8.57 5.60 8.50
N LEU A 39 -7.34 5.56 9.04
CA LEU A 39 -6.53 6.77 9.25
C LEU A 39 -6.13 7.42 7.92
N MET A 40 -5.80 6.63 6.90
CA MET A 40 -5.49 7.10 5.55
C MET A 40 -6.66 7.85 4.88
N GLU A 41 -7.90 7.58 5.29
CA GLU A 41 -9.09 8.25 4.74
C GLU A 41 -9.31 9.65 5.32
N THR A 42 -8.68 9.98 6.46
CA THR A 42 -8.93 11.23 7.17
C THR A 42 -8.23 12.43 6.56
N CYS A 43 -6.99 12.27 6.08
CA CYS A 43 -6.24 13.35 5.44
C CYS A 43 -5.17 12.85 4.47
N ARG A 44 -4.75 13.75 3.57
CA ARG A 44 -3.77 13.42 2.52
C ARG A 44 -2.41 13.01 3.07
N LEU A 45 -1.99 13.61 4.19
CA LEU A 45 -0.70 13.33 4.81
C LEU A 45 -0.63 11.88 5.31
N LEU A 46 -1.67 11.41 6.00
CA LEU A 46 -1.76 10.03 6.47
C LEU A 46 -1.99 9.05 5.30
N TYR A 47 -2.71 9.48 4.26
CA TYR A 47 -2.85 8.70 3.03
C TYR A 47 -1.51 8.42 2.34
N ASP A 48 -0.60 9.39 2.34
CA ASP A 48 0.71 9.24 1.70
C ASP A 48 1.70 8.46 2.59
N GLU A 49 1.57 8.52 3.92
CA GLU A 49 2.40 7.75 4.88
C GLU A 49 1.95 6.29 5.04
N GLY A 50 0.63 6.03 5.05
CA GLY A 50 0.06 4.72 5.37
C GLY A 50 0.60 3.53 4.58
N PRO A 51 0.94 3.63 3.29
CA PRO A 51 1.56 2.53 2.55
C PRO A 51 2.84 1.99 3.17
N ARG A 52 3.66 2.85 3.82
CA ARG A 52 4.86 2.41 4.53
C ARG A 52 4.53 1.40 5.63
N HIS A 53 3.46 1.68 6.38
CA HIS A 53 3.03 0.86 7.52
C HIS A 53 2.29 -0.39 7.06
N LEU A 54 1.42 -0.28 6.03
CA LEU A 54 0.68 -1.41 5.49
C LEU A 54 1.56 -2.47 4.82
N LEU A 55 2.70 -2.08 4.26
CA LEU A 55 3.58 -2.95 3.49
C LEU A 55 4.79 -3.45 4.29
N ARG A 56 5.00 -2.94 5.52
CA ARG A 56 6.16 -3.23 6.35
C ARG A 56 6.36 -4.72 6.61
N ASP A 57 5.27 -5.42 6.93
CA ASP A 57 5.30 -6.81 7.38
C ASP A 57 5.03 -7.80 6.23
N GLY A 58 5.21 -7.34 4.98
CA GLY A 58 4.96 -8.12 3.78
C GLY A 58 3.49 -8.22 3.39
N VAL A 59 3.25 -8.75 2.19
CA VAL A 59 1.89 -8.91 1.64
C VAL A 59 1.65 -10.35 1.23
N ALA A 60 0.53 -10.91 1.67
CA ALA A 60 0.06 -12.22 1.22
C ALA A 60 -1.14 -12.09 0.27
N LEU A 61 -1.05 -12.69 -0.92
CA LEU A 61 -2.08 -12.71 -1.94
C LEU A 61 -2.66 -14.13 -2.06
N TRP A 62 -3.79 -14.37 -1.42
CA TRP A 62 -4.39 -15.71 -1.30
C TRP A 62 -5.67 -15.93 -2.11
N LYS A 63 -6.26 -14.86 -2.69
CA LYS A 63 -7.46 -14.97 -3.54
C LYS A 63 -7.49 -13.88 -4.61
N PRO A 64 -8.18 -14.11 -5.75
CA PRO A 64 -8.28 -13.14 -6.85
C PRO A 64 -8.68 -11.73 -6.42
N SER A 65 -9.71 -11.59 -5.58
CA SER A 65 -10.16 -10.27 -5.11
C SER A 65 -9.11 -9.52 -4.29
N VAL A 66 -8.24 -10.22 -3.57
CA VAL A 66 -7.12 -9.59 -2.84
C VAL A 66 -6.05 -9.12 -3.82
N VAL A 67 -5.76 -9.90 -4.87
CA VAL A 67 -4.86 -9.48 -5.95
C VAL A 67 -5.38 -8.22 -6.64
N ASP A 68 -6.68 -8.15 -6.92
CA ASP A 68 -7.31 -6.99 -7.57
C ASP A 68 -7.20 -5.74 -6.69
N SER A 69 -7.65 -5.81 -5.44
CA SER A 69 -7.57 -4.68 -4.51
C SER A 69 -6.13 -4.25 -4.25
N PHE A 70 -5.21 -5.22 -4.09
CA PHE A 70 -3.80 -4.93 -3.90
C PHE A 70 -3.17 -4.28 -5.13
N SER A 71 -3.50 -4.75 -6.33
CA SER A 71 -3.02 -4.14 -7.58
C SER A 71 -3.48 -2.69 -7.67
N LEU A 72 -4.77 -2.42 -7.44
CA LEU A 72 -5.29 -1.05 -7.42
C LEU A 72 -4.57 -0.19 -6.37
N PHE A 73 -4.32 -0.74 -5.19
CA PHE A 73 -3.60 -0.08 -4.13
C PHE A 73 -2.15 0.23 -4.51
N ILE A 74 -1.36 -0.75 -4.99
CA ILE A 74 0.08 -0.56 -5.23
C ILE A 74 0.35 0.36 -6.42
N PHE A 75 -0.52 0.31 -7.44
CA PHE A 75 -0.42 1.18 -8.61
C PHE A 75 -1.02 2.58 -8.42
N ALA A 76 -1.74 2.83 -7.31
CA ALA A 76 -2.32 4.15 -7.05
C ALA A 76 -1.25 5.22 -6.72
N GLY A 77 -1.53 6.45 -7.14
CA GLY A 77 -0.69 7.63 -6.91
C GLY A 77 0.20 8.00 -8.10
N LYS A 78 0.74 9.24 -8.07
CA LYS A 78 1.41 9.86 -9.23
C LYS A 78 2.81 9.30 -9.54
N SER A 79 3.42 8.55 -8.62
CA SER A 79 4.85 8.20 -8.74
C SER A 79 5.17 6.76 -8.35
N ARG A 80 4.16 5.86 -8.28
CA ARG A 80 4.35 4.44 -7.88
C ARG A 80 5.20 4.26 -6.61
N LEU A 81 5.20 5.27 -5.72
CA LEU A 81 6.08 5.32 -4.55
C LEU A 81 5.79 4.20 -3.55
N ARG A 82 4.62 3.56 -3.64
CA ARG A 82 4.22 2.46 -2.77
C ARG A 82 5.08 1.21 -2.99
N PHE A 83 5.61 1.02 -4.20
CA PHE A 83 6.47 -0.11 -4.50
C PHE A 83 7.76 -0.13 -3.66
N LYS A 84 8.27 1.04 -3.26
CA LYS A 84 9.50 1.13 -2.45
C LYS A 84 9.35 0.55 -1.03
N PHE A 85 8.13 0.31 -0.59
CA PHE A 85 7.82 -0.25 0.72
C PHE A 85 7.44 -1.73 0.62
N LEU A 86 7.31 -2.29 -0.60
CA LEU A 86 6.95 -3.68 -0.81
C LEU A 86 8.20 -4.55 -0.86
N HIS A 87 8.64 -5.03 0.31
CA HIS A 87 9.84 -5.85 0.44
C HIS A 87 9.55 -7.36 0.38
N GLU A 88 8.36 -7.78 0.82
CA GLU A 88 7.99 -9.19 0.88
C GLU A 88 6.63 -9.43 0.24
N LEU A 89 6.58 -10.42 -0.65
CA LEU A 89 5.35 -10.84 -1.33
C LEU A 89 5.21 -12.36 -1.29
N ASP A 90 4.11 -12.84 -0.72
CA ASP A 90 3.74 -14.26 -0.67
C ASP A 90 2.48 -14.50 -1.49
N ILE A 91 2.58 -15.28 -2.56
CA ILE A 91 1.47 -15.61 -3.46
C ILE A 91 1.01 -17.04 -3.15
N ARG A 92 -0.26 -17.17 -2.72
CA ARG A 92 -0.89 -18.41 -2.26
C ARG A 92 -2.23 -18.64 -2.94
N LEU A 93 -2.26 -18.59 -4.26
CA LEU A 93 -3.52 -18.70 -5.01
C LEU A 93 -3.93 -20.17 -5.16
N SER A 94 -5.09 -20.53 -4.62
CA SER A 94 -5.69 -21.86 -4.84
C SER A 94 -6.36 -21.96 -6.22
N TYR A 95 -6.51 -23.19 -6.72
CA TYR A 95 -6.96 -23.62 -8.06
C TYR A 95 -8.37 -23.19 -8.54
N ASP A 96 -8.93 -22.09 -8.05
CA ASP A 96 -10.22 -21.62 -8.55
C ASP A 96 -10.05 -20.97 -9.93
N MET A 97 -10.21 -21.79 -10.97
CA MET A 97 -9.87 -21.54 -12.36
C MET A 97 -10.71 -20.44 -13.03
N THR A 98 -11.83 -20.01 -12.44
CA THR A 98 -12.78 -19.11 -13.14
C THR A 98 -12.26 -17.67 -13.28
N TYR A 99 -11.30 -17.25 -12.45
CA TYR A 99 -10.77 -15.88 -12.42
C TYR A 99 -9.25 -15.80 -12.65
N LEU A 100 -8.63 -16.91 -13.06
CA LEU A 100 -7.18 -17.04 -13.08
C LEU A 100 -6.52 -16.13 -14.13
N ALA A 101 -7.11 -15.97 -15.33
CA ALA A 101 -6.46 -15.24 -16.42
C ALA A 101 -6.25 -13.74 -16.11
N SER A 102 -7.28 -13.05 -15.60
CA SER A 102 -7.15 -11.63 -15.20
C SER A 102 -6.25 -11.47 -13.97
N THR A 103 -6.35 -12.38 -13.01
CA THR A 103 -5.51 -12.40 -11.81
C THR A 103 -4.04 -12.58 -12.18
N VAL A 104 -3.72 -13.54 -13.04
CA VAL A 104 -2.37 -13.80 -13.56
C VAL A 104 -1.85 -12.61 -14.33
N ALA A 105 -2.66 -11.99 -15.20
CA ALA A 105 -2.25 -10.79 -15.93
C ALA A 105 -1.88 -9.63 -14.98
N ARG A 106 -2.63 -9.43 -13.90
CA ARG A 106 -2.30 -8.42 -12.86
C ARG A 106 -1.04 -8.76 -12.09
N LEU A 107 -0.88 -10.03 -11.70
CA LEU A 107 0.34 -10.49 -11.04
C LEU A 107 1.57 -10.29 -11.93
N LEU A 108 1.47 -10.64 -13.22
CA LEU A 108 2.54 -10.40 -14.18
C LEU A 108 2.83 -8.91 -14.30
N SER A 109 1.81 -8.05 -14.37
CA SER A 109 2.01 -6.59 -14.38
C SER A 109 2.70 -6.08 -13.12
N LEU A 110 2.43 -6.70 -11.97
CA LEU A 110 3.06 -6.35 -10.69
C LEU A 110 4.52 -6.80 -10.67
N LEU A 111 4.79 -8.05 -11.03
CA LEU A 111 6.10 -8.69 -11.03
C LEU A 111 7.05 -8.13 -12.11
N THR A 112 6.51 -7.58 -13.21
CA THR A 112 7.29 -6.94 -14.27
C THR A 112 7.46 -5.43 -14.08
N SER A 113 6.95 -4.87 -12.98
CA SER A 113 7.09 -3.44 -12.69
C SER A 113 8.55 -3.10 -12.42
N PRO A 114 9.16 -2.12 -13.12
CA PRO A 114 10.55 -1.73 -12.88
C PRO A 114 10.77 -1.04 -11.53
N ALA A 115 9.68 -0.62 -10.88
CA ALA A 115 9.72 -0.02 -9.54
C ALA A 115 9.71 -1.07 -8.42
N LEU A 116 9.57 -2.36 -8.75
CA LEU A 116 9.46 -3.44 -7.79
C LEU A 116 10.82 -3.69 -7.12
N LEU A 117 10.86 -3.52 -5.80
CA LEU A 117 12.05 -3.70 -4.95
C LEU A 117 11.79 -4.78 -3.91
N ILE A 118 11.34 -5.96 -4.38
CA ILE A 118 11.07 -7.10 -3.50
C ILE A 118 12.40 -7.77 -3.12
N ASP A 119 12.60 -7.97 -1.83
CA ASP A 119 13.69 -8.74 -1.26
C ASP A 119 13.32 -10.24 -1.19
N THR A 120 12.06 -10.53 -0.86
CA THR A 120 11.56 -11.91 -0.73
C THR A 120 10.28 -12.12 -1.55
N LEU A 121 10.35 -13.00 -2.54
CA LEU A 121 9.18 -13.50 -3.28
C LEU A 121 8.94 -14.97 -2.96
N THR A 122 7.80 -15.28 -2.35
CA THR A 122 7.35 -16.65 -2.14
C THR A 122 6.20 -16.96 -3.10
N LEU A 123 6.38 -17.98 -3.93
CA LEU A 123 5.34 -18.49 -4.83
C LEU A 123 4.97 -19.89 -4.36
N ARG A 124 3.77 -20.04 -3.78
CA ARG A 124 3.21 -21.34 -3.41
C ARG A 124 2.36 -21.86 -4.56
N ASP A 125 2.29 -23.19 -4.67
CA ASP A 125 1.50 -23.89 -5.69
C ASP A 125 1.87 -23.41 -7.12
N SER A 126 3.18 -23.26 -7.35
CA SER A 126 3.77 -22.63 -8.54
C SER A 126 3.51 -23.39 -9.84
N GLU A 127 3.15 -24.67 -9.76
CA GLU A 127 2.82 -25.53 -10.90
C GLU A 127 1.69 -24.95 -11.78
N VAL A 128 0.78 -24.17 -11.20
CA VAL A 128 -0.29 -23.49 -11.93
C VAL A 128 0.27 -22.41 -12.86
N PHE A 129 1.30 -21.68 -12.42
CA PHE A 129 1.93 -20.63 -13.21
C PHE A 129 2.79 -21.23 -14.33
N ILE A 130 3.49 -22.31 -14.03
CA ILE A 130 4.39 -22.99 -14.98
C ILE A 130 3.59 -23.65 -16.11
N SER A 131 2.47 -24.32 -15.78
CA SER A 131 1.62 -24.97 -16.78
C SER A 131 1.03 -23.97 -17.78
N GLN A 132 0.66 -22.76 -17.36
CA GLN A 132 0.20 -21.70 -18.26
C GLN A 132 1.32 -21.04 -19.08
N ALA A 133 2.53 -20.92 -18.52
CA ALA A 133 3.68 -20.43 -19.27
C ALA A 133 4.10 -21.41 -20.37
N ALA A 134 4.01 -22.72 -20.12
CA ALA A 134 4.33 -23.76 -21.09
C ALA A 134 3.30 -23.87 -22.24
N ASP A 135 2.04 -23.51 -21.99
CA ASP A 135 0.97 -23.52 -23.01
C ASP A 135 1.04 -22.30 -23.96
N ARG A 136 1.76 -21.25 -23.55
CA ARG A 136 2.12 -20.13 -24.43
C ARG A 136 3.28 -20.54 -25.33
N ARG A 137 2.98 -21.05 -26.53
CA ARG A 137 3.99 -21.19 -27.61
C ARG A 137 4.77 -19.88 -27.76
N PRO A 138 6.10 -19.92 -27.93
CA PRO A 138 6.87 -18.72 -28.24
C PRO A 138 6.34 -18.14 -29.54
N VAL A 139 5.86 -16.90 -29.49
CA VAL A 139 5.61 -16.11 -30.69
C VAL A 139 7.00 -15.69 -31.18
N CYS A 140 7.54 -16.43 -32.15
CA CYS A 140 8.71 -16.01 -32.89
C CYS A 140 8.37 -14.72 -33.65
N PHE A 141 9.14 -13.67 -33.42
CA PHE A 141 9.20 -12.51 -34.33
C PHE A 141 10.03 -12.87 -35.55
#